data_AF-A0A1I5XQY2-F1
#
_entry.id   AF-A0A1I5XQY2-F1
#
_cell.length_a   1.000
_cell.length_b   1.000
_cell.length_c   1.000
_cell.angle_alpha   90.00
_cell.angle_beta   90.00
_cell.angle_gamma   90.00
#
_symmetry.space_group_name_H-M   'P 1'
#
loop_
_entity.id
_entity.type
_entity.pdbx_description
1 polymer ?
#
loop_
_entity_poly.entity_id
_entity_poly.type
_entity_poly.pdbx_seq_one_letter_code
_entity_poly.pdbx_strand_id
1 'polypeptide(L)'
;MGCRISELVLDARDPERLAGFWCEVLGYVVLGTEDGDVEIGPPGVGFGGPQPTIVFNRTDRPKRGQLPLHIDVSPVGCDQEAEFARLLAAGATRADVGQTGRESWHVLADPEGNEFCLLRTPLEPLDSR
;
A
#
# COMPACT_ATOMS: atom_id res chain seq x y z
N MET A 1 -17.57 19.48 14.34
CA MET A 1 -16.13 19.34 14.01
C MET A 1 -15.80 17.86 13.97
N GLY A 2 -14.90 17.44 13.09
CA GLY A 2 -14.49 16.03 12.92
C GLY A 2 -13.03 15.93 12.48
N CYS A 3 -12.51 14.71 12.43
CA CYS A 3 -11.15 14.41 12.00
C CYS A 3 -11.15 13.67 10.65
N ARG A 4 -10.03 13.73 9.92
CA ARG A 4 -9.74 12.91 8.74
C ARG A 4 -8.42 12.19 8.96
N ILE A 5 -8.23 11.04 8.31
CA ILE A 5 -6.92 10.39 8.27
C ILE A 5 -6.02 11.25 7.38
N SER A 6 -4.91 11.74 7.92
CA SER A 6 -3.93 12.53 7.18
C SER A 6 -2.85 11.67 6.56
N GLU A 7 -2.30 10.75 7.35
CA GLU A 7 -1.18 9.90 6.99
C GLU A 7 -1.26 8.55 7.72
N LEU A 8 -0.60 7.55 7.15
CA LEU A 8 -0.33 6.26 7.77
C LEU A 8 1.18 6.10 7.88
N VAL A 9 1.68 5.73 9.06
CA VAL A 9 3.12 5.53 9.27
C VAL A 9 3.41 4.04 9.41
N LEU A 10 4.33 3.54 8.59
CA LEU A 10 4.78 2.16 8.58
C LEU A 10 6.28 2.11 8.89
N ASP A 11 6.65 1.28 9.86
CA ASP A 11 8.05 0.96 10.13
C ASP A 11 8.66 0.23 8.92
N ALA A 12 9.83 0.68 8.48
CA ALA A 12 10.52 0.15 7.31
C ALA A 12 12.03 0.00 7.55
N ARG A 13 12.58 -1.15 7.16
CA ARG A 13 14.02 -1.42 7.12
C ARG A 13 14.69 -0.70 5.95
N ASP A 14 13.98 -0.62 4.83
CA ASP A 14 14.37 0.01 3.56
C ASP A 14 13.21 0.89 3.03
N PRO A 15 13.07 2.12 3.58
CA PRO A 15 12.00 3.05 3.20
C PRO A 15 11.91 3.35 1.70
N GLU A 16 13.05 3.45 1.02
CA GLU A 16 13.09 3.75 -0.43
C GLU A 16 12.50 2.59 -1.25
N ARG A 17 12.84 1.34 -0.88
CA ARG A 17 12.29 0.16 -1.55
C ARG A 17 10.80 0.02 -1.34
N LEU A 18 10.31 0.25 -0.12
CA LEU A 18 8.87 0.23 0.15
C LEU A 18 8.14 1.38 -0.55
N ALA A 19 8.71 2.58 -0.55
CA ALA A 19 8.15 3.72 -1.27
C ALA A 19 8.03 3.45 -2.77
N GLY A 20 9.06 2.88 -3.39
CA GLY A 20 9.01 2.49 -4.81
C GLY A 20 7.88 1.50 -5.10
N PHE A 21 7.77 0.45 -4.29
CA PHE A 21 6.70 -0.53 -4.42
C PHE A 21 5.31 0.10 -4.26
N TRP A 22 5.08 0.83 -3.17
CA TRP A 22 3.76 1.40 -2.87
C TRP A 22 3.36 2.55 -3.82
N CYS A 23 4.33 3.30 -4.37
CA CYS A 23 4.09 4.22 -5.48
C CYS A 23 3.56 3.49 -6.72
N GLU A 24 4.16 2.35 -7.09
CA GLU A 24 3.69 1.54 -8.22
C GLU A 24 2.32 0.90 -7.95
N VAL A 25 2.04 0.49 -6.71
CA VAL A 25 0.73 -0.08 -6.33
C VAL A 25 -0.38 0.97 -6.42
N LEU A 26 -0.15 2.14 -5.84
CA LEU A 26 -1.21 3.15 -5.62
C LEU A 26 -1.24 4.26 -6.68
N GLY A 27 -0.27 4.30 -7.60
CA GLY A 27 -0.06 5.44 -8.48
C GLY A 27 0.37 6.70 -7.71
N TYR A 28 0.98 6.51 -6.54
CA TYR A 28 1.50 7.60 -5.71
C TYR A 28 2.87 8.06 -6.20
N VAL A 29 3.30 9.21 -5.69
CA VAL A 29 4.64 9.76 -5.91
C VAL A 29 5.32 10.03 -4.58
N VAL A 30 6.65 10.02 -4.57
CA VAL A 30 7.44 10.48 -3.42
C VAL A 30 7.22 11.98 -3.25
N LEU A 31 6.78 12.37 -2.05
CA LEU A 31 6.56 13.77 -1.67
C LEU A 31 7.80 14.37 -1.01
N GLY A 32 8.54 13.56 -0.26
CA GLY A 32 9.72 14.02 0.46
C GLY A 32 10.47 12.88 1.15
N THR A 33 11.68 13.20 1.58
CA THR A 33 12.55 12.33 2.36
C THR A 33 13.16 13.14 3.50
N GLU A 34 13.12 12.62 4.72
CA GLU A 34 13.67 13.29 5.91
C GLU A 34 14.28 12.24 6.85
N ASP A 35 15.54 12.43 7.26
CA ASP A 35 16.26 11.53 8.17
C ASP A 35 16.25 10.02 7.79
N GLY A 36 16.08 9.73 6.49
CA GLY A 36 15.98 8.38 5.95
C GLY A 36 14.55 7.85 5.85
N ASP A 37 13.56 8.57 6.36
CA ASP A 37 12.14 8.30 6.12
C ASP A 37 11.74 8.76 4.72
N VAL A 38 10.70 8.16 4.17
CA VAL A 38 10.15 8.52 2.85
C VAL A 38 8.64 8.68 2.96
N GLU A 39 8.11 9.82 2.53
CA GLU A 39 6.67 10.05 2.41
C GLU A 39 6.23 9.92 0.95
N ILE A 40 5.14 9.18 0.72
CA ILE A 40 4.48 9.05 -0.59
C ILE A 40 3.03 9.52 -0.51
N GLY A 41 2.49 10.02 -1.61
CA GLY A 41 1.09 10.43 -1.66
C GLY A 41 0.56 10.67 -3.07
N PRO A 42 -0.72 11.08 -3.18
CA PRO A 42 -1.35 11.33 -4.47
C PRO A 42 -0.62 12.44 -5.25
N PRO A 43 -0.34 12.26 -6.55
CA PRO A 43 0.37 13.26 -7.35
C PRO A 43 -0.40 14.58 -7.41
N GLY A 44 0.33 15.70 -7.27
CA GLY A 44 -0.22 17.05 -7.34
C GLY A 44 -1.07 17.50 -6.14
N VAL A 45 -1.43 16.60 -5.22
CA VAL A 45 -2.21 16.91 -4.01
C VAL A 45 -1.36 16.73 -2.75
N GLY A 46 -0.72 15.56 -2.60
CA GLY A 46 0.06 15.23 -1.40
C GLY A 46 -0.76 15.28 -0.09
N PHE A 47 -0.11 15.73 0.99
CA PHE A 47 -0.70 15.82 2.32
C PHE A 47 -1.95 16.73 2.38
N GLY A 48 -2.97 16.29 3.13
CA GLY A 48 -4.20 17.06 3.36
C GLY A 48 -5.31 16.85 2.31
N GLY A 49 -5.02 16.07 1.27
CA GLY A 49 -5.96 15.63 0.25
C GLY A 49 -7.10 14.72 0.76
N PRO A 50 -7.96 14.20 -0.13
CA PRO A 50 -9.02 13.26 0.22
C PRO A 50 -8.48 11.85 0.56
N GLN A 51 -7.28 11.52 0.10
CA GLN A 51 -6.58 10.29 0.44
C GLN A 51 -5.40 10.59 1.36
N PRO A 52 -5.08 9.70 2.32
CA PRO A 52 -3.96 9.88 3.21
C PRO A 52 -2.63 9.67 2.48
N THR A 53 -1.56 10.28 2.99
CA THR A 53 -0.18 9.92 2.60
C THR A 53 0.28 8.68 3.35
N ILE A 54 1.37 8.07 2.91
CA ILE A 54 2.03 6.97 3.63
C ILE A 54 3.47 7.37 3.91
N VAL A 55 3.89 7.28 5.16
CA VAL A 55 5.26 7.53 5.61
C VAL A 55 5.91 6.20 5.96
N PHE A 56 7.05 5.92 5.33
CA PHE A 56 7.91 4.79 5.67
C PHE A 56 8.99 5.28 6.65
N ASN A 57 8.80 5.01 7.93
CA ASN A 57 9.72 5.40 9.00
C ASN A 57 10.88 4.41 9.09
N ARG A 58 12.11 4.92 8.95
CA ARG A 58 13.31 4.10 8.99
C ARG A 58 13.52 3.52 10.38
N THR A 59 13.60 2.21 10.46
CA THR A 59 13.92 1.51 11.72
C THR A 59 14.77 0.28 11.47
N ASP A 60 15.65 -0.02 12.44
CA ASP A 60 16.38 -1.28 12.47
C ASP A 60 15.67 -2.35 13.33
N ARG A 61 14.48 -2.06 13.86
CA ARG A 61 13.76 -3.02 14.67
C ARG A 61 13.23 -4.16 13.79
N PRO A 62 13.31 -5.42 14.25
CA PRO A 62 12.71 -6.52 13.51
C PRO A 62 11.18 -6.39 13.51
N LYS A 63 10.53 -6.76 12.40
CA LYS A 63 9.07 -6.84 12.30
C LYS A 63 8.53 -7.75 13.41
N ARG A 64 7.54 -7.27 14.17
CA ARG A 64 6.94 -7.99 15.30
C ARG A 64 5.64 -8.65 14.89
N GLY A 65 5.75 -9.74 14.11
CA GLY A 65 4.57 -10.47 13.63
C GLY A 65 3.78 -9.69 12.57
N GLN A 66 2.50 -10.01 12.44
CA GLN A 66 1.61 -9.36 11.47
C GLN A 66 1.32 -7.91 11.87
N LEU A 67 1.16 -7.05 10.88
CA LEU A 67 0.69 -5.69 11.11
C LEU A 67 -0.79 -5.76 11.56
N PRO A 68 -1.19 -5.15 12.70
CA PRO A 68 -2.59 -5.14 13.14
C PRO A 68 -3.48 -4.17 12.33
N LEU A 69 -2.96 -3.64 11.23
CA LEU A 69 -3.61 -2.76 10.27
C LEU A 69 -3.68 -3.49 8.93
N HIS A 70 -4.84 -3.48 8.30
CA HIS A 70 -5.02 -3.98 6.94
C HIS A 70 -5.07 -2.82 5.95
N ILE A 71 -4.21 -2.87 4.95
CA ILE A 71 -4.31 -2.01 3.78
C ILE A 71 -5.02 -2.82 2.70
N ASP A 72 -6.22 -2.41 2.34
CA ASP A 72 -7.02 -3.06 1.31
C ASP A 72 -6.99 -2.21 0.04
N VAL A 73 -6.52 -2.79 -1.06
CA VAL A 73 -6.46 -2.17 -2.38
C VAL A 73 -7.43 -2.86 -3.34
N SER A 74 -7.84 -2.14 -4.37
CA SER A 74 -8.77 -2.62 -5.39
C SER A 74 -8.20 -2.36 -6.78
N PRO A 75 -8.44 -3.26 -7.76
CA PRO A 75 -8.08 -3.01 -9.16
C PRO A 75 -8.71 -1.71 -9.67
N VAL A 76 -7.97 -0.97 -10.50
CA VAL A 76 -8.48 0.19 -11.23
C VAL A 76 -8.29 -0.08 -12.72
N GLY A 77 -9.38 -0.03 -13.49
CA GLY A 77 -9.33 -0.21 -14.94
C GLY A 77 -9.00 -1.63 -15.45
N CYS A 78 -8.92 -2.63 -14.56
CA CYS A 78 -8.69 -4.03 -14.89
C CYS A 78 -9.42 -4.97 -13.91
N ASP A 79 -9.36 -6.28 -14.15
CA ASP A 79 -9.90 -7.28 -13.24
C ASP A 79 -8.91 -7.67 -12.13
N GLN A 80 -9.40 -8.42 -11.13
CA GLN A 80 -8.60 -8.84 -9.97
C GLN A 80 -7.41 -9.73 -10.36
N GLU A 81 -7.53 -10.57 -11.38
CA GLU A 81 -6.46 -11.51 -11.76
C GLU A 81 -5.32 -10.78 -12.49
N ALA A 82 -5.66 -9.85 -13.39
CA ALA A 82 -4.70 -9.00 -14.07
C ALA A 82 -3.93 -8.13 -13.06
N GLU A 83 -4.63 -7.51 -12.11
CA GLU A 83 -4.00 -6.71 -11.06
C GLU A 83 -3.15 -7.58 -10.13
N PHE A 84 -3.63 -8.76 -9.76
CA PHE A 84 -2.87 -9.72 -8.97
C PHE A 84 -1.54 -10.08 -9.65
N ALA A 85 -1.55 -10.37 -10.95
CA ALA A 85 -0.34 -10.64 -11.71
C ALA A 85 0.62 -9.43 -11.77
N ARG A 86 0.08 -8.20 -11.92
CA ARG A 86 0.86 -6.97 -11.90
C ARG A 86 1.56 -6.77 -10.55
N LEU A 87 0.84 -6.93 -9.44
CA LEU A 87 1.39 -6.79 -8.10
C LEU A 87 2.51 -7.79 -7.83
N LEU A 88 2.37 -9.04 -8.28
CA LEU A 88 3.45 -10.02 -8.19
C LEU A 88 4.69 -9.61 -9.01
N ALA A 89 4.49 -9.05 -10.21
CA ALA A 89 5.59 -8.53 -11.03
C ALA A 89 6.28 -7.32 -10.39
N ALA A 90 5.54 -6.48 -9.65
CA ALA A 90 6.07 -5.34 -8.90
C ALA A 90 6.86 -5.76 -7.64
N GLY A 91 6.84 -7.05 -7.27
CA GLY A 91 7.60 -7.59 -6.14
C GLY A 91 6.77 -7.98 -4.93
N ALA A 92 5.44 -7.98 -5.03
CA ALA A 92 4.59 -8.56 -4.00
C ALA A 92 4.76 -10.09 -3.97
N THR A 93 4.53 -10.68 -2.81
CA THR A 93 4.48 -12.15 -2.63
C THR A 93 3.11 -12.57 -2.12
N ARG A 94 2.69 -13.82 -2.37
CA ARG A 94 1.49 -14.36 -1.72
C ARG A 94 1.76 -14.52 -0.22
N ALA A 95 0.81 -14.09 0.61
CA ALA A 95 0.86 -14.30 2.05
C ALA A 95 -0.29 -15.21 2.50
N ASP A 96 0.03 -16.18 3.34
CA ASP A 96 -0.93 -17.05 4.00
C ASP A 96 -1.11 -16.57 5.44
N VAL A 97 -2.32 -16.12 5.75
CA VAL A 97 -2.74 -15.75 7.12
C VAL A 97 -3.94 -16.59 7.59
N GLY A 98 -4.14 -17.77 6.99
CA GLY A 98 -5.22 -18.70 7.31
C GLY A 98 -6.45 -18.60 6.40
N GLN A 99 -6.28 -18.09 5.19
CA GLN A 99 -7.36 -18.02 4.19
C GLN A 99 -7.74 -19.42 3.72
N THR A 100 -9.03 -19.62 3.46
CA THR A 100 -9.59 -20.91 3.03
C THR A 100 -9.65 -21.07 1.51
N GLY A 101 -9.35 -20.02 0.76
CA GLY A 101 -9.49 -19.93 -0.70
C GLY A 101 -10.91 -19.60 -1.16
N ARG A 102 -11.82 -19.25 -0.23
CA ARG A 102 -13.21 -18.84 -0.53
C ARG A 102 -13.42 -17.35 -0.39
N GLU A 103 -12.42 -16.65 0.13
CA GLU A 103 -12.41 -15.21 0.33
C GLU A 103 -12.49 -14.49 -1.01
N SER A 104 -13.11 -13.31 -1.02
CA SER A 104 -13.17 -12.49 -2.21
C SER A 104 -11.87 -11.72 -2.48
N TRP A 105 -10.88 -11.80 -1.60
CA TRP A 105 -9.61 -11.08 -1.74
C TRP A 105 -8.42 -12.05 -1.76
N HIS A 106 -7.33 -11.58 -2.34
CA HIS A 106 -6.02 -12.20 -2.19
C HIS A 106 -5.23 -11.45 -1.13
N VAL A 107 -4.54 -12.17 -0.25
CA VAL A 107 -3.59 -11.54 0.67
C VAL A 107 -2.19 -11.67 0.08
N LEU A 108 -1.53 -10.52 0.02
CA LEU A 108 -0.20 -10.33 -0.49
C LEU A 108 0.68 -9.75 0.61
N ALA A 109 1.99 -9.86 0.42
CA ALA A 109 3.00 -9.21 1.24
C ALA A 109 3.83 -8.28 0.35
N ASP A 110 4.10 -7.08 0.85
CA ASP A 110 5.05 -6.15 0.24
C ASP A 110 6.50 -6.68 0.34
N PRO A 111 7.51 -5.97 -0.20
CA PRO A 111 8.90 -6.41 -0.16
C PRO A 111 9.53 -6.60 1.23
N GLU A 112 8.94 -6.06 2.29
CA GLU A 112 9.34 -6.29 3.68
C GLU A 112 8.42 -7.28 4.42
N GLY A 113 7.44 -7.84 3.70
CA GLY A 113 6.52 -8.83 4.21
C GLY A 113 5.32 -8.24 4.93
N ASN A 114 5.02 -6.95 4.81
CA ASN A 114 3.79 -6.37 5.37
C ASN A 114 2.59 -6.84 4.55
N GLU A 115 1.60 -7.40 5.24
CA GLU A 115 0.43 -7.98 4.61
C GLU A 115 -0.58 -6.91 4.16
N PHE A 116 -1.12 -7.08 2.96
CA PHE A 116 -2.17 -6.24 2.39
C PHE A 116 -3.12 -7.08 1.53
N CYS A 117 -4.35 -6.61 1.30
CA CYS A 117 -5.35 -7.36 0.54
C CYS A 117 -5.64 -6.72 -0.82
N LEU A 118 -5.66 -7.54 -1.88
CA LEU A 118 -6.27 -7.17 -3.15
C LEU A 118 -7.74 -7.63 -3.18
N LEU A 119 -8.67 -6.69 -3.06
CA LEU A 119 -10.11 -6.95 -3.09
C LEU A 119 -10.61 -7.26 -4.51
N ARG A 120 -11.74 -7.98 -4.61
CA ARG A 120 -12.37 -8.30 -5.91
C ARG A 120 -13.00 -7.11 -6.61
N THR A 121 -13.56 -6.20 -5.83
CA THR A 121 -14.38 -5.11 -6.36
C THR A 121 -13.45 -4.05 -6.97
N PRO A 122 -13.53 -3.80 -8.29
CA PRO A 122 -12.75 -2.74 -8.90
C PRO A 122 -13.28 -1.36 -8.50
N LEU A 123 -12.40 -0.36 -8.52
CA LEU A 123 -12.75 1.04 -8.34
C LEU A 123 -12.63 1.79 -9.67
N GLU A 124 -13.44 2.84 -9.79
CA GLU A 124 -13.33 3.78 -10.90
C GLU A 124 -12.07 4.65 -10.75
N PRO A 125 -11.40 5.03 -11.85
CA PRO A 125 -10.30 5.98 -11.80
C PRO A 125 -10.73 7.32 -11.18
N LEU A 126 -9.83 7.95 -10.43
CA LEU A 126 -10.13 9.18 -9.68
C LEU A 126 -10.48 10.37 -10.58
N ASP A 127 -9.98 10.38 -11.83
CA ASP A 127 -10.22 11.45 -12.81
C ASP A 127 -11.56 11.32 -13.55
N SER A 128 -12.41 10.36 -13.16
CA SER A 128 -13.67 10.05 -13.85
C SER A 128 -14.86 10.90 -13.38
N ARG A 129 -14.63 12.00 -12.66
CA ARG A 129 -15.70 12.88 -12.11
C ARG A 129 -15.39 14.36 -12.26
#